data_AF-H1V882-F1
#
_entry.id   AF-H1V882-F1
#
_cell.length_a   1.000
_cell.length_b   1.000
_cell.length_c   1.000
_cell.angle_alpha   90.00
_cell.angle_beta   90.00
_cell.angle_gamma   90.00
#
_symmetry.space_group_name_H-M   'P 1'
#
loop_
_entity.id
_entity.type
_entity.pdbx_description
1 polymer ?
#
loop_
_entity_poly.entity_id
_entity_poly.type
_entity_poly.pdbx_seq_one_letter_code
_entity_poly.pdbx_strand_id
1 'polypeptide(L)'
;MVELVVIGNECIFQGRCSASSLKQLIVSAKATISGAGYSGPFTTAETVGVWQQTDVISEICDAIDIVGGQIHPYFNAETPASAAGTFVKSQIELLESSNICGNKPALNLECGWPSGGNCNGKACPGTSEQAIAIASIKELAGGKTVFFSFHNDEWKEPGVCGCERTWGCGELFTS
;
A
#
# COMPACT_ATOMS: atom_id res chain seq x y z
N MET A 1 9.83 19.75 2.54
CA MET A 1 8.66 19.78 3.46
C MET A 1 8.17 18.34 3.58
N VAL A 2 7.74 17.90 4.76
CA VAL A 2 7.15 16.55 4.93
C VAL A 2 5.70 16.61 4.42
N GLU A 3 5.31 15.72 3.51
CA GLU A 3 3.97 15.72 2.91
C GLU A 3 2.95 14.85 3.65
N LEU A 4 3.41 13.78 4.29
CA LEU A 4 2.57 12.82 4.99
C LEU A 4 3.38 12.12 6.07
N VAL A 5 2.77 11.89 7.23
CA VAL A 5 3.33 11.05 8.29
C VAL A 5 2.54 9.75 8.34
N VAL A 6 3.21 8.63 8.09
CA VAL A 6 2.63 7.28 8.18
C VAL A 6 3.07 6.65 9.50
N ILE A 7 2.12 6.33 10.37
CA ILE A 7 2.38 5.75 11.69
C ILE A 7 2.02 4.27 11.66
N GLY A 8 3.04 3.42 11.56
CA GLY A 8 2.89 1.97 11.46
C GLY A 8 2.81 1.49 10.00
N ASN A 9 3.20 0.22 9.81
CA ASN A 9 3.15 -0.45 8.53
C ASN A 9 2.71 -1.89 8.72
N GLU A 10 1.51 -2.22 8.21
CA GLU A 10 0.88 -3.54 8.29
C GLU A 10 0.84 -4.14 9.70
N CYS A 11 0.73 -3.29 10.72
CA CYS A 11 0.81 -3.71 12.11
C CYS A 11 -0.37 -4.63 12.48
N ILE A 12 -1.56 -4.37 11.95
CA ILE A 12 -2.76 -5.17 12.17
C ILE A 12 -2.73 -6.41 11.28
N PHE A 13 -2.42 -6.26 9.98
CA PHE A 13 -2.31 -7.40 9.06
C PHE A 13 -1.35 -8.47 9.58
N GLN A 14 -0.21 -8.05 10.15
CA GLN A 14 0.80 -8.96 10.70
C GLN A 14 0.51 -9.42 12.13
N GLY A 15 -0.65 -9.07 12.70
CA GLY A 15 -1.06 -9.45 14.06
C GLY A 15 -0.18 -8.87 15.17
N ARG A 16 0.54 -7.78 14.89
CA ARG A 16 1.48 -7.14 15.84
C ARG A 16 0.77 -6.21 16.82
N CYS A 17 -0.41 -5.68 16.45
CA CYS A 17 -1.23 -4.86 17.34
C CYS A 17 -2.72 -4.97 16.99
N SER A 18 -3.57 -4.59 17.95
CA SER A 18 -5.00 -4.32 17.69
C SER A 18 -5.22 -2.94 17.08
N ALA A 19 -6.39 -2.71 16.49
CA ALA A 19 -6.81 -1.39 16.02
C ALA A 19 -6.78 -0.34 17.15
N SER A 20 -7.22 -0.69 18.36
CA SER A 20 -7.20 0.21 19.52
C SER A 20 -5.79 0.61 19.96
N SER A 21 -4.83 -0.32 19.98
CA SER A 21 -3.43 -0.01 20.30
C SER A 21 -2.78 0.86 19.21
N LEU A 22 -3.08 0.59 17.93
CA LEU A 22 -2.59 1.43 16.84
C LEU A 22 -3.15 2.86 16.90
N LYS A 23 -4.45 3.01 17.20
CA LYS A 23 -5.09 4.32 17.42
C LYS A 23 -4.37 5.12 18.50
N GLN A 24 -4.06 4.50 19.64
CA GLN A 24 -3.35 5.17 20.74
C GLN A 24 -1.97 5.68 20.29
N LEU A 25 -1.24 4.88 19.51
CA LEU A 25 0.04 5.29 18.93
C LEU A 25 -0.14 6.46 17.97
N ILE A 26 -1.12 6.41 17.05
CA ILE A 26 -1.40 7.49 16.11
C ILE A 26 -1.71 8.79 16.85
N VAL A 27 -2.59 8.76 17.85
CA VAL A 27 -2.96 9.96 18.64
C VAL A 27 -1.75 10.54 19.38
N SER A 28 -0.95 9.68 20.02
CA SER A 28 0.26 10.11 20.74
C SER A 28 1.32 10.71 19.80
N ALA A 29 1.56 10.07 18.66
CA ALA A 29 2.48 10.54 17.65
C ALA A 29 2.01 11.87 17.03
N LYS A 30 0.73 11.98 16.68
CA LYS A 30 0.13 13.21 16.14
C LYS A 30 0.29 14.38 17.10
N ALA A 31 -0.01 14.20 18.40
CA ALA A 31 0.19 15.24 19.41
C ALA A 31 1.65 15.70 19.50
N THR A 32 2.59 14.75 19.51
CA THR A 32 4.03 15.04 19.63
C THR A 32 4.57 15.75 18.38
N ILE A 33 4.27 15.21 17.20
CA ILE A 33 4.77 15.70 15.91
C ILE A 33 4.16 17.07 15.57
N SER A 34 2.86 17.26 15.84
CA SER A 34 2.24 18.57 15.69
C SER A 34 2.75 19.60 16.70
N GLY A 35 3.05 19.18 17.94
CA GLY A 35 3.71 20.06 18.92
C GLY A 35 5.10 20.54 18.49
N ALA A 36 5.78 19.78 17.62
CA ALA A 36 7.05 20.17 17.00
C ALA A 36 6.90 21.06 15.74
N GLY A 37 5.67 21.43 15.37
CA GLY A 37 5.40 22.36 14.28
C GLY A 37 4.96 21.73 12.95
N TYR A 38 4.75 20.41 12.89
CA TYR A 38 4.19 19.78 11.69
C TYR A 38 2.66 19.92 11.63
N SER A 39 2.16 20.47 10.53
CA SER A 39 0.73 20.70 10.30
C SER A 39 0.15 19.89 9.12
N GLY A 40 0.91 18.92 8.60
CA GLY A 40 0.46 18.08 7.49
C GLY A 40 -0.40 16.89 7.95
N PRO A 41 -0.85 16.05 6.99
CA PRO A 41 -1.71 14.91 7.25
C PRO A 41 -0.98 13.74 7.93
N PHE A 42 -1.77 12.90 8.59
CA PHE A 42 -1.36 11.64 9.20
C PHE A 42 -2.16 10.46 8.65
N THR A 43 -1.55 9.28 8.62
CA THR A 43 -2.19 8.01 8.27
C THR A 43 -1.50 6.81 8.94
N THR A 44 -1.97 5.60 8.65
CA THR A 44 -1.29 4.32 8.86
C THR A 44 -1.33 3.54 7.55
N ALA A 45 -0.33 2.70 7.28
CA ALA A 45 -0.32 1.81 6.12
C ALA A 45 -0.86 0.44 6.50
N GLU A 46 -1.95 0.00 5.87
CA GLU A 46 -2.55 -1.32 6.07
C GLU A 46 -3.08 -1.88 4.74
N THR A 47 -3.26 -3.21 4.67
CA THR A 47 -3.84 -3.85 3.49
C THR A 47 -5.32 -3.47 3.32
N VAL A 48 -5.83 -3.55 2.09
CA VAL A 48 -7.25 -3.27 1.80
C VAL A 48 -8.19 -4.20 2.59
N GLY A 49 -7.76 -5.43 2.85
CA GLY A 49 -8.52 -6.37 3.68
C GLY A 49 -8.65 -5.92 5.14
N VAL A 50 -7.62 -5.28 5.70
CA VAL A 50 -7.65 -4.74 7.06
C VAL A 50 -8.59 -3.52 7.14
N TRP A 51 -8.54 -2.63 6.14
CA TRP A 51 -9.43 -1.47 6.10
C TRP A 51 -10.93 -1.80 6.05
N GLN A 52 -11.29 -3.02 5.63
CA GLN A 52 -12.68 -3.49 5.59
C GLN A 52 -13.16 -4.09 6.92
N GLN A 53 -12.28 -4.22 7.92
CA GLN A 53 -12.66 -4.78 9.23
C GLN A 53 -13.43 -3.75 10.05
N THR A 54 -14.53 -4.17 10.67
CA THR A 54 -15.43 -3.28 11.42
C THR A 54 -14.73 -2.57 12.57
N ASP A 55 -13.85 -3.26 13.29
CA ASP A 55 -13.09 -2.68 14.40
C ASP A 55 -12.09 -1.63 13.90
N VAL A 56 -11.39 -1.89 12.79
CA VAL A 56 -10.49 -0.94 12.14
C VAL A 56 -11.24 0.32 11.70
N ILE A 57 -12.37 0.16 11.01
CA ILE A 57 -13.22 1.28 10.59
C ILE A 57 -13.65 2.12 11.80
N SER A 58 -14.14 1.48 12.86
CA SER A 58 -14.63 2.19 14.04
C SER A 58 -13.55 2.87 14.87
N GLU A 59 -12.34 2.30 14.91
CA GLU A 59 -11.27 2.80 15.78
C GLU A 59 -10.35 3.79 15.09
N ILE A 60 -9.96 3.51 13.84
CA ILE A 60 -8.86 4.21 13.17
C ILE A 60 -9.32 5.43 12.38
N CYS A 61 -10.50 5.40 11.74
CA CYS A 61 -10.91 6.43 10.79
C CYS A 61 -10.89 7.85 11.37
N ASP A 62 -11.24 8.03 12.65
CA ASP A 62 -11.23 9.35 13.31
C ASP A 62 -9.83 9.83 13.71
N ALA A 63 -8.84 8.95 13.73
CA ALA A 63 -7.46 9.27 14.11
C ALA A 63 -6.57 9.67 12.91
N ILE A 64 -7.00 9.39 11.68
CA ILE A 64 -6.25 9.63 10.44
C ILE A 64 -6.90 10.71 9.56
N ASP A 65 -6.09 11.31 8.69
CA ASP A 65 -6.53 12.33 7.73
C ASP A 65 -6.73 11.74 6.31
N ILE A 66 -5.97 10.70 5.97
CA ILE A 66 -5.98 9.98 4.67
C ILE A 66 -5.99 8.47 4.94
N VAL A 67 -6.69 7.69 4.14
CA VAL A 67 -6.64 6.22 4.20
C VAL A 67 -5.38 5.71 3.47
N GLY A 68 -4.47 5.07 4.19
CA GLY A 68 -3.20 4.55 3.67
C GLY A 68 -3.30 3.06 3.32
N GLY A 69 -3.52 2.77 2.04
CA GLY A 69 -3.64 1.40 1.53
C GLY A 69 -2.32 0.79 1.10
N GLN A 70 -2.19 -0.52 1.22
CA GLN A 70 -1.15 -1.34 0.62
C GLN A 70 -1.79 -2.23 -0.45
N ILE A 71 -1.43 -2.05 -1.73
CA ILE A 71 -2.14 -2.68 -2.85
C ILE A 71 -1.13 -3.30 -3.83
N HIS A 72 -0.91 -4.60 -3.68
CA HIS A 72 -0.05 -5.39 -4.57
C HIS A 72 -0.90 -6.34 -5.44
N PRO A 73 -1.16 -6.00 -6.72
CA PRO A 73 -2.00 -6.82 -7.60
C PRO A 73 -1.44 -8.24 -7.81
N TYR A 74 -0.12 -8.42 -7.68
CA TYR A 74 0.54 -9.73 -7.74
C TYR A 74 -0.03 -10.76 -6.75
N PHE A 75 -0.47 -10.33 -5.55
CA PHE A 75 -1.04 -11.23 -4.56
C PHE A 75 -2.51 -11.60 -4.83
N ASN A 76 -3.12 -11.06 -5.89
CA ASN A 76 -4.42 -11.50 -6.39
C ASN A 76 -4.25 -12.51 -7.54
N ALA A 77 -4.60 -13.77 -7.29
CA ALA A 77 -4.37 -14.87 -8.23
C ALA A 77 -5.11 -14.72 -9.59
N GLU A 78 -6.12 -13.86 -9.65
CA GLU A 78 -6.92 -13.64 -10.86
C GLU A 78 -6.49 -12.42 -11.66
N THR A 79 -5.52 -11.65 -11.16
CA THR A 79 -5.08 -10.39 -11.79
C THR A 79 -3.82 -10.64 -12.62
N PRO A 80 -3.89 -10.71 -13.96
CA PRO A 80 -2.71 -10.71 -14.80
C PRO A 80 -2.03 -9.33 -14.79
N ALA A 81 -0.74 -9.28 -15.16
CA ALA A 81 0.04 -8.04 -15.22
C ALA A 81 -0.65 -6.92 -16.03
N SER A 82 -1.28 -7.27 -17.15
CA SER A 82 -2.02 -6.32 -18.00
C SER A 82 -3.27 -5.71 -17.35
N ALA A 83 -3.77 -6.30 -16.27
CA ALA A 83 -4.92 -5.80 -15.51
C ALA A 83 -4.50 -5.12 -14.19
N ALA A 84 -3.20 -5.02 -13.90
CA ALA A 84 -2.69 -4.51 -12.63
C ALA A 84 -3.16 -3.10 -12.31
N GLY A 85 -3.11 -2.17 -13.27
CA GLY A 85 -3.56 -0.79 -13.06
C GLY A 85 -5.05 -0.67 -12.77
N THR A 86 -5.88 -1.44 -13.50
CA THR A 86 -7.34 -1.50 -13.26
C THR A 86 -7.65 -2.03 -11.87
N PHE A 87 -6.97 -3.10 -11.45
CA PHE A 87 -7.13 -3.64 -10.10
C PHE A 87 -6.73 -2.62 -9.02
N VAL A 88 -5.55 -2.00 -9.15
CA VAL A 88 -5.08 -1.01 -8.17
C VAL A 88 -6.04 0.15 -8.07
N LYS A 89 -6.51 0.68 -9.21
CA LYS A 89 -7.51 1.74 -9.24
C LYS A 89 -8.79 1.35 -8.50
N SER A 90 -9.33 0.15 -8.75
CA SER A 90 -10.56 -0.29 -8.10
C SER A 90 -10.39 -0.47 -6.59
N GLN A 91 -9.20 -0.88 -6.14
CA GLN A 91 -8.90 -1.00 -4.71
C GLN A 91 -8.78 0.38 -4.03
N ILE A 92 -8.20 1.38 -4.72
CA ILE A 92 -8.21 2.77 -4.22
C ILE A 92 -9.64 3.30 -4.12
N GLU A 93 -10.47 3.08 -5.15
CA GLU A 93 -11.89 3.48 -5.14
C GLU A 93 -12.67 2.81 -3.99
N LEU A 94 -12.34 1.56 -3.65
CA LEU A 94 -12.90 0.87 -2.49
C LEU A 94 -12.49 1.56 -1.17
N LEU A 95 -11.22 1.93 -1.01
CA LEU A 95 -10.73 2.64 0.17
C LEU A 95 -11.36 4.04 0.32
N GLU A 96 -11.68 4.70 -0.78
CA GLU A 96 -12.37 6.00 -0.82
C GLU A 96 -13.90 5.89 -0.69
N SER A 97 -14.43 4.66 -0.61
CA SER A 97 -15.86 4.45 -0.46
C SER A 97 -16.36 4.87 0.92
N SER A 98 -17.62 5.30 0.98
CA SER A 98 -18.28 5.71 2.24
C SER A 98 -18.33 4.63 3.31
N ASN A 99 -18.09 3.36 2.94
CA ASN A 99 -18.12 2.21 3.83
C ASN A 99 -16.81 2.01 4.60
N ILE A 100 -15.72 2.70 4.23
CA ILE A 100 -14.42 2.59 4.91
C ILE A 100 -14.27 3.73 5.91
N CYS A 101 -13.90 4.93 5.47
CA CYS A 101 -13.72 6.09 6.36
C CYS A 101 -14.51 7.31 5.89
N GLY A 102 -15.75 7.10 5.42
CA GLY A 102 -16.59 8.16 4.88
C GLY A 102 -16.03 8.71 3.56
N ASN A 103 -15.82 10.02 3.47
CA ASN A 103 -15.32 10.69 2.25
C ASN A 103 -13.83 11.03 2.31
N LYS A 104 -13.05 10.36 3.18
CA LYS A 104 -11.61 10.63 3.27
C LYS A 104 -10.91 10.17 1.98
N PRO A 105 -9.92 10.93 1.49
CA PRO A 105 -9.11 10.49 0.36
C PRO A 105 -8.27 9.27 0.74
N ALA A 106 -7.87 8.50 -0.26
CA ALA A 106 -6.95 7.37 -0.09
C ALA A 106 -5.66 7.55 -0.90
N LEU A 107 -4.57 7.01 -0.36
CA LEU A 107 -3.30 6.85 -1.05
C LEU A 107 -2.85 5.40 -0.95
N ASN A 108 -2.37 4.86 -2.06
CA ASN A 108 -1.73 3.57 -2.10
C ASN A 108 -0.24 3.75 -1.78
N LEU A 109 0.15 3.37 -0.57
CA LEU A 109 1.44 3.65 0.04
C LEU A 109 2.54 2.65 -0.35
N GLU A 110 2.18 1.47 -0.85
CA GLU A 110 3.11 0.56 -1.51
C GLU A 110 2.38 -0.26 -2.58
N CYS A 111 3.00 -0.36 -3.75
CA CYS A 111 2.46 -1.06 -4.90
C CYS A 111 3.56 -1.50 -5.84
N GLY A 112 3.51 -2.72 -6.34
CA GLY A 112 4.50 -3.16 -7.30
C GLY A 112 4.13 -4.47 -7.98
N TRP A 113 5.08 -4.97 -8.75
CA TRP A 113 5.05 -6.28 -9.37
C TRP A 113 6.47 -6.85 -9.34
N PRO A 114 6.70 -8.10 -8.90
CA PRO A 114 8.04 -8.65 -8.84
C PRO A 114 8.53 -9.12 -10.22
N SER A 115 9.82 -8.95 -10.49
CA SER A 115 10.48 -9.42 -11.71
C SER A 115 10.94 -10.88 -11.63
N GLY A 116 10.83 -11.52 -10.46
CA GLY A 116 11.16 -12.93 -10.25
C GLY A 116 10.27 -13.62 -9.21
N GLY A 117 10.41 -14.93 -9.09
CA GLY A 117 9.61 -15.78 -8.20
C GLY A 117 8.65 -16.70 -8.95
N ASN A 118 7.59 -17.14 -8.27
CA ASN A 118 6.60 -18.07 -8.78
C ASN A 118 5.32 -17.36 -9.22
N CYS A 119 4.58 -17.93 -10.19
CA CYS A 119 3.24 -17.44 -10.51
C CYS A 119 2.26 -17.68 -9.35
N ASN A 120 1.41 -16.69 -9.10
CA ASN A 120 0.22 -16.82 -8.26
C ASN A 120 -1.01 -16.82 -9.18
N GLY A 121 -1.48 -18.00 -9.60
CA GLY A 121 -2.52 -18.11 -10.61
C GLY A 121 -2.12 -17.42 -11.92
N LYS A 122 -2.88 -16.39 -12.32
CA LYS A 122 -2.62 -15.53 -13.49
C LYS A 122 -1.56 -14.45 -13.25
N ALA A 123 -1.23 -14.17 -11.99
CA ALA A 123 -0.22 -13.19 -11.61
C ALA A 123 1.18 -13.82 -11.68
N CYS A 124 1.78 -13.83 -12.87
CA CYS A 124 3.15 -14.31 -13.06
C CYS A 124 4.17 -13.18 -12.92
N PRO A 125 5.26 -13.37 -12.15
CA PRO A 125 6.37 -12.42 -12.11
C PRO A 125 7.24 -12.55 -13.36
N GLY A 126 8.03 -11.51 -13.62
CA GLY A 126 8.96 -11.47 -14.76
C GLY A 126 9.29 -10.04 -15.14
N THR A 127 10.42 -9.82 -15.81
CA THR A 127 10.83 -8.46 -16.23
C THR A 127 9.81 -7.82 -17.18
N SER A 128 9.28 -8.59 -18.13
CA SER A 128 8.26 -8.11 -19.06
C SER A 128 6.93 -7.84 -18.34
N GLU A 129 6.52 -8.74 -17.46
CA GLU A 129 5.30 -8.65 -16.67
C GLU A 129 5.35 -7.47 -15.70
N GLN A 130 6.49 -7.25 -15.05
CA GLN A 130 6.72 -6.07 -14.21
C GLN A 130 6.62 -4.79 -15.04
N ALA A 131 7.25 -4.72 -16.20
CA ALA A 131 7.14 -3.54 -17.08
C ALA A 131 5.68 -3.26 -17.49
N ILE A 132 4.93 -4.30 -17.88
CA ILE A 132 3.50 -4.19 -18.24
C ILE A 132 2.67 -3.71 -17.05
N ALA A 133 2.85 -4.31 -15.87
CA ALA A 133 2.09 -3.97 -14.67
C ALA A 133 2.37 -2.55 -14.21
N ILE A 134 3.65 -2.17 -14.11
CA ILE A 134 4.07 -0.83 -13.69
C ILE A 134 3.59 0.23 -14.68
N ALA A 135 3.66 -0.02 -16.00
CA ALA A 135 3.11 0.91 -16.99
C ALA A 135 1.59 1.11 -16.81
N SER A 136 0.84 0.02 -16.64
CA SER A 136 -0.62 0.07 -16.40
C SER A 136 -0.97 0.83 -15.11
N ILE A 137 -0.23 0.59 -14.01
CA ILE A 137 -0.44 1.28 -12.73
C ILE A 137 -0.11 2.76 -12.85
N LYS A 138 1.00 3.14 -13.51
CA LYS A 138 1.37 4.54 -13.76
C LYS A 138 0.26 5.29 -14.49
N GLU A 139 -0.29 4.68 -15.55
CA GLU A 139 -1.36 5.27 -16.35
C GLU A 139 -2.66 5.46 -15.56
N LEU A 140 -3.10 4.44 -14.82
CA LEU A 140 -4.46 4.42 -14.25
C LEU A 140 -4.54 4.88 -12.80
N ALA A 141 -3.44 4.79 -12.04
CA ALA A 141 -3.41 5.03 -10.59
C ALA A 141 -2.12 5.72 -10.10
N GLY A 142 -1.22 6.12 -11.00
CA GLY A 142 0.10 6.66 -10.64
C GLY A 142 0.05 7.92 -9.79
N GLY A 143 -0.97 8.77 -9.97
CA GLY A 143 -1.15 9.98 -9.17
C GLY A 143 -1.54 9.75 -7.70
N LYS A 144 -1.85 8.51 -7.30
CA LYS A 144 -2.20 8.13 -5.93
C LYS A 144 -1.41 6.92 -5.43
N THR A 145 -0.31 6.56 -6.10
CA THR A 145 0.43 5.32 -5.83
C THR A 145 1.91 5.59 -5.61
N VAL A 146 2.43 5.04 -4.51
CA VAL A 146 3.87 4.95 -4.22
C VAL A 146 4.36 3.58 -4.72
N PHE A 147 5.36 3.60 -5.60
CA PHE A 147 5.88 2.38 -6.23
C PHE A 147 6.93 1.70 -5.35
N PHE A 148 6.68 0.42 -5.08
CA PHE A 148 7.54 -0.49 -4.33
C PHE A 148 8.27 -1.43 -5.30
N SER A 149 9.60 -1.43 -5.38
CA SER A 149 10.54 -0.50 -4.74
C SER A 149 11.53 0.04 -5.77
N PHE A 150 12.44 0.94 -5.38
CA PHE A 150 13.38 1.54 -6.34
C PHE A 150 14.46 0.54 -6.80
N HIS A 151 14.96 -0.30 -5.89
CA HIS A 151 15.96 -1.34 -6.16
C HIS A 151 15.53 -2.69 -5.59
N ASN A 152 16.11 -3.77 -6.08
CA ASN A 152 15.92 -5.10 -5.51
C ASN A 152 16.48 -5.16 -4.08
N ASP A 153 15.68 -5.70 -3.16
CA ASP A 153 16.03 -5.89 -1.75
C ASP A 153 16.62 -7.30 -1.53
N GLU A 154 17.86 -7.52 -1.98
CA GLU A 154 18.53 -8.83 -1.93
C GLU A 154 18.67 -9.42 -0.51
N TRP A 155 18.61 -8.56 0.51
CA TRP A 155 18.72 -8.91 1.92
C TRP A 155 17.45 -9.56 2.49
N LYS A 156 16.29 -9.45 1.84
CA LYS A 156 15.03 -10.03 2.33
C LYS A 156 15.05 -11.55 2.28
N GLU A 157 14.28 -12.21 3.13
CA GLU A 157 13.99 -13.64 2.92
C GLU A 157 13.10 -13.82 1.68
N PRO A 158 13.32 -14.82 0.80
CA PRO A 158 12.60 -14.93 -0.47
C PRO A 158 11.07 -15.10 -0.36
N GLY A 159 10.59 -15.54 0.81
CA GLY A 159 9.18 -15.84 1.05
C GLY A 159 8.67 -17.06 0.26
N VAL A 160 7.40 -17.39 0.43
CA VAL A 160 6.77 -18.56 -0.23
C VAL A 160 6.67 -18.37 -1.74
N CYS A 161 6.48 -17.13 -2.20
CA CYS A 161 6.46 -16.79 -3.62
C CYS A 161 7.86 -16.80 -4.28
N GLY A 162 8.95 -16.76 -3.49
CA GLY A 162 10.30 -16.54 -4.01
C GLY A 162 10.50 -15.15 -4.64
N CYS A 163 9.61 -14.20 -4.38
CA CYS A 163 9.49 -12.93 -5.08
C CYS A 163 10.07 -11.73 -4.30
N GLU A 164 10.23 -11.85 -2.98
CA GLU A 164 10.55 -10.75 -2.06
C GLU A 164 11.84 -9.98 -2.36
N ARG A 165 12.78 -10.60 -3.08
CA ARG A 165 14.06 -9.98 -3.46
C ARG A 165 14.02 -9.23 -4.79
N THR A 166 12.88 -9.22 -5.51
CA THR A 166 12.83 -8.86 -6.93
C THR A 166 11.81 -7.77 -7.30
N TRP A 167 11.46 -6.90 -6.33
CA TRP A 167 10.46 -5.83 -6.52
C TRP A 167 11.02 -4.52 -7.08
N GLY A 168 12.34 -4.40 -7.24
CA GLY A 168 12.98 -3.20 -7.75
C GLY A 168 12.49 -2.87 -9.16
N CYS A 169 12.05 -1.63 -9.37
CA CYS A 169 11.50 -1.16 -10.64
C CYS A 169 11.98 0.24 -11.04
N GLY A 170 12.98 0.81 -10.36
CA GLY A 170 13.44 2.19 -10.57
C GLY A 170 13.90 2.48 -12.00
N GLU A 171 14.44 1.49 -12.71
CA GLU A 171 14.83 1.61 -14.13
C GLU A 171 13.64 1.91 -15.07
N LEU A 172 12.40 1.60 -14.66
CA LEU A 172 11.18 1.88 -15.42
C LEU A 172 10.72 3.34 -15.30
N PHE A 173 11.43 4.15 -14.52
CA PHE A 173 11.13 5.57 -14.27
C PHE A 173 12.22 6.51 -14.77
N THR A 174 13.34 5.99 -15.29
CA THR A 174 14.39 6.81 -15.90
C THR A 174 14.09 7.00 -17.38
N SER A 175 13.54 8.17 -17.72
CA SER A 175 13.38 8.66 -19.09
C SER A 175 14.11 9.99 -19.25
#